data_AF-A0A0R0JSM5-F1
#
_entry.id   AF-A0A0R0JSM5-F1
#
_cell.length_a   1.000
_cell.length_b   1.000
_cell.length_c   1.000
_cell.angle_alpha   90.00
_cell.angle_beta   90.00
_cell.angle_gamma   90.00
#
_symmetry.space_group_name_H-M   'P 1'
#
loop_
_entity.id
_entity.type
_entity.pdbx_description
1 polymer ?
#
loop_
_entity_poly.entity_id
_entity_poly.type
_entity_poly.pdbx_seq_one_letter_code
_entity_poly.pdbx_strand_id
1 'polypeptide(L)'
;MILDFKRGEDYIEVLCGATNKNYGDYVGRLKINNEGQYFITCECCLECPLGKDEFLRCTTCGKERRFHLKSRPDTKNYHDASNNKCWTCSLWPYQKITCNDDEEISSLKASSGCSRSSTCQGCSTCYCEGCIKCHFEDCNCQECRDFMLYAKP
;
A
#
# COMPACT_ATOMS: atom_id res chain seq x y z
N MET A 1 11.27 9.70 -16.15
CA MET A 1 11.01 9.64 -17.60
C MET A 1 9.54 9.29 -17.81
N ILE A 2 8.84 9.93 -18.75
CA ILE A 2 7.50 9.47 -19.16
C ILE A 2 7.72 8.43 -20.26
N LEU A 3 7.29 7.19 -20.02
CA LEU A 3 7.45 6.06 -20.93
C LEU A 3 6.23 5.87 -21.84
N ASP A 4 5.04 6.23 -21.35
CA ASP A 4 3.78 6.13 -22.08
C ASP A 4 2.77 7.15 -21.54
N PHE A 5 1.84 7.57 -22.38
CA PHE A 5 0.77 8.50 -22.03
C PHE A 5 -0.53 8.05 -22.68
N LYS A 6 -1.57 7.92 -21.88
CA LYS A 6 -2.92 7.59 -22.33
C LYS A 6 -3.90 8.63 -21.83
N ARG A 7 -4.81 9.03 -22.70
CA ARG A 7 -5.95 9.89 -22.34
C ARG A 7 -7.22 9.06 -22.52
N GLY A 8 -7.89 8.79 -21.41
CA GLY A 8 -9.25 8.26 -21.38
C GLY A 8 -10.28 9.37 -21.54
N GLU A 9 -11.55 9.00 -21.50
CA GLU A 9 -12.68 9.93 -21.55
C GLU A 9 -12.69 10.89 -20.34
N ASP A 10 -12.38 10.35 -19.16
CA ASP A 10 -12.47 11.01 -17.86
C ASP A 10 -11.16 11.02 -17.06
N TYR A 11 -10.05 10.58 -17.67
CA TYR A 11 -8.74 10.52 -17.01
C TYR A 11 -7.56 10.68 -17.96
N ILE A 12 -6.41 11.03 -17.38
CA ILE A 12 -5.09 10.83 -17.99
C ILE A 12 -4.33 9.75 -17.20
N GLU A 13 -3.56 8.94 -17.91
CA GLU A 13 -2.68 7.93 -17.33
C GLU A 13 -1.29 8.09 -17.90
N VAL A 14 -0.29 8.13 -17.03
CA VAL A 14 1.12 8.33 -17.37
C VAL A 14 1.90 7.15 -16.83
N LEU A 15 2.62 6.45 -17.71
CA LEU A 15 3.61 5.46 -17.31
C LEU A 15 4.91 6.20 -17.01
N CYS A 16 5.30 6.29 -15.74
CA CYS A 16 6.53 6.90 -15.32
C CYS A 16 7.61 5.83 -15.08
N GLY A 17 8.75 5.99 -15.76
CA GLY A 17 9.98 5.27 -15.51
C GLY A 17 10.88 6.09 -14.58
N ALA A 18 11.38 5.48 -13.51
CA ALA A 18 12.37 6.07 -12.63
C ALA A 18 13.54 5.10 -12.46
N THR A 19 14.75 5.55 -12.79
CA THR A 19 15.98 4.78 -12.57
C THR A 19 16.56 5.16 -11.21
N ASN A 20 16.75 4.18 -10.33
CA ASN A 20 17.47 4.35 -9.08
C ASN A 20 18.81 3.59 -9.16
N LYS A 21 19.90 4.25 -8.76
CA LYS A 21 21.24 3.64 -8.80
C LYS A 21 21.36 2.36 -7.97
N ASN A 22 20.59 2.26 -6.89
CA ASN A 22 20.68 1.14 -5.96
C ASN A 22 19.74 -0.01 -6.32
N TYR A 23 18.70 0.25 -7.11
CA TYR A 23 17.56 -0.67 -7.23
C TYR A 23 17.02 -0.83 -8.66
N GLY A 24 17.77 -0.36 -9.65
CA GLY A 24 17.41 -0.51 -11.05
C GLY A 24 16.28 0.41 -11.52
N ASP A 25 15.63 -0.04 -12.59
CA ASP A 25 14.57 0.70 -13.27
C ASP A 25 13.19 0.32 -12.72
N TYR A 26 12.44 1.35 -12.34
CA TYR A 26 11.08 1.21 -11.85
C TYR A 26 10.09 1.79 -12.82
N VAL A 27 8.98 1.08 -13.00
CA VAL A 27 7.85 1.55 -13.77
C VAL A 27 6.66 1.75 -12.83
N GLY A 28 5.98 2.88 -12.94
CA GLY A 28 4.75 3.18 -12.22
C GLY A 28 3.72 3.80 -13.15
N ARG A 29 2.44 3.62 -12.85
CA ARG A 29 1.34 4.29 -13.52
C ARG A 29 0.77 5.35 -12.59
N LEU A 30 0.67 6.58 -13.07
CA LEU A 30 -0.05 7.67 -12.43
C LEU A 30 -1.31 7.93 -13.26
N LYS A 31 -2.48 7.67 -12.68
CA LYS A 31 -3.78 7.96 -13.28
C LYS A 31 -4.42 9.14 -12.54
N ILE A 32 -4.92 10.14 -13.25
CA ILE A 32 -5.58 11.33 -12.69
C ILE A 32 -6.92 11.51 -13.40
N ASN A 33 -8.02 11.57 -12.67
CA ASN A 33 -9.35 11.80 -13.26
C ASN A 33 -9.69 13.29 -13.37
N ASN A 34 -10.82 13.60 -14.02
CA ASN A 34 -11.31 14.97 -14.19
C ASN A 34 -11.67 15.68 -12.87
N GLU A 35 -11.85 14.93 -11.78
CA GLU A 35 -12.07 15.47 -10.44
C GLU A 35 -10.75 15.81 -9.70
N GLY A 36 -9.59 15.55 -10.33
CA GLY A 36 -8.28 15.74 -9.73
C GLY A 36 -7.87 14.64 -8.75
N GLN A 37 -8.67 13.58 -8.60
CA GLN A 37 -8.29 12.40 -7.83
C GLN A 37 -7.24 11.63 -8.62
N TYR A 38 -6.16 11.25 -7.94
CA TYR A 38 -5.07 10.51 -8.55
C TYR A 38 -4.87 9.14 -7.90
N PHE A 39 -4.46 8.18 -8.72
CA PHE A 39 -4.17 6.80 -8.35
C PHE A 39 -2.77 6.47 -8.85
N ILE A 40 -1.90 6.04 -7.94
CA ILE A 40 -0.53 5.63 -8.28
C ILE A 40 -0.41 4.12 -8.11
N THR A 41 -0.27 3.40 -9.21
CA THR A 41 0.06 1.97 -9.21
C THR A 41 1.56 1.80 -9.46
N CYS A 42 2.26 1.04 -8.61
CA CYS A 42 3.64 0.62 -8.92
C CYS A 42 3.61 -0.67 -9.72
N GLU A 43 4.31 -0.71 -10.84
CA GLU A 43 4.68 -1.95 -11.53
C GLU A 43 6.14 -2.34 -11.25
N CYS A 44 6.82 -1.61 -10.35
CA CYS A 44 8.19 -1.89 -9.92
C CYS A 44 8.41 -3.32 -9.41
N CYS A 45 7.37 -3.89 -8.82
CA CYS A 45 7.27 -5.31 -8.51
C CYS A 45 5.89 -5.75 -8.94
N LEU A 46 5.77 -6.98 -9.44
CA LEU A 46 4.47 -7.64 -9.52
C LEU A 46 3.83 -7.50 -8.13
N GLU A 47 2.72 -6.74 -8.06
CA GLU A 47 1.85 -6.64 -6.89
C GLU A 47 2.37 -5.93 -5.63
N CYS A 48 2.90 -4.72 -5.78
CA CYS A 48 2.97 -3.77 -4.66
C CYS A 48 1.60 -3.70 -3.94
N PRO A 49 1.53 -3.70 -2.59
CA PRO A 49 0.27 -3.62 -1.85
C PRO A 49 -0.48 -2.31 -2.08
N LEU A 50 0.14 -1.34 -2.76
CA LEU A 50 -0.53 -0.14 -3.23
C LEU A 50 -1.74 -0.48 -4.10
N GLY A 51 -2.93 -0.13 -3.60
CA GLY A 51 -4.23 -0.46 -4.17
C GLY A 51 -5.02 -1.51 -3.39
N LYS A 52 -4.49 -2.05 -2.29
CA LYS A 52 -5.18 -3.02 -1.42
C LYS A 52 -5.55 -2.41 -0.08
N ASP A 53 -6.48 -3.08 0.58
CA ASP A 53 -6.81 -2.79 1.96
C ASP A 53 -6.18 -3.86 2.87
N GLU A 54 -5.48 -3.41 3.90
CA GLU A 54 -4.93 -4.25 4.96
C GLU A 54 -5.71 -4.05 6.26
N PHE A 55 -5.60 -5.00 7.19
CA PHE A 55 -6.23 -4.90 8.50
C PHE A 55 -5.23 -5.07 9.60
N LEU A 56 -5.38 -4.26 10.67
CA LEU A 56 -4.58 -4.40 11.88
C LEU A 56 -5.50 -4.51 13.09
N ARG A 57 -5.14 -5.40 14.01
CA ARG A 57 -5.91 -5.66 15.22
C ARG A 57 -5.45 -4.76 16.36
N CYS A 58 -6.41 -4.09 17.00
CA CYS A 58 -6.13 -3.29 18.19
C CYS A 58 -5.75 -4.19 19.37
N THR A 59 -4.60 -3.92 19.99
CA THR A 59 -4.13 -4.69 21.15
C THR A 59 -4.99 -4.55 22.40
N THR A 60 -5.77 -3.46 22.51
CA THR A 60 -6.66 -3.22 23.66
C THR A 60 -8.02 -3.89 23.53
N CYS A 61 -8.70 -3.74 22.39
CA CYS A 61 -10.07 -4.24 22.21
C CYS A 61 -10.21 -5.41 21.25
N GLY A 62 -9.12 -5.83 20.60
CA GLY A 62 -9.12 -6.95 19.65
C GLY A 62 -9.83 -6.68 18.33
N LYS A 63 -10.36 -5.46 18.12
CA LYS A 63 -11.07 -5.08 16.89
C LYS A 63 -10.10 -4.86 15.74
N GLU A 64 -10.51 -5.25 14.54
CA GLU A 64 -9.74 -5.01 13.31
C GLU A 64 -10.07 -3.65 12.70
N ARG A 65 -9.05 -2.89 12.31
CA ARG A 65 -9.18 -1.60 11.63
C ARG A 65 -8.51 -1.67 10.27
N ARG A 66 -9.22 -1.17 9.26
CA ARG A 66 -8.79 -1.18 7.86
C ARG A 66 -7.77 -0.07 7.58
N PHE A 67 -6.77 -0.37 6.78
CA PHE A 67 -5.83 0.57 6.20
C PHE A 67 -5.97 0.52 4.69
N HIS A 68 -6.42 1.63 4.09
CA HIS A 68 -6.51 1.75 2.64
C HIS A 68 -5.14 2.11 2.07
N LEU A 69 -4.39 1.14 1.55
CA LEU A 69 -3.02 1.36 1.06
C LEU A 69 -3.05 1.96 -0.35
N LYS A 70 -3.67 3.12 -0.54
CA LYS A 70 -3.82 3.74 -1.88
C LYS A 70 -2.61 4.57 -2.28
N SER A 71 -1.81 4.99 -1.30
CA SER A 71 -0.64 5.84 -1.51
C SER A 71 0.55 5.39 -0.67
N ARG A 72 1.78 5.82 -1.03
CA ARG A 72 2.99 5.54 -0.24
C ARG A 72 2.87 6.04 1.21
N PRO A 73 2.30 7.23 1.49
CA PRO A 73 1.98 7.63 2.86
C PRO A 73 1.08 6.63 3.61
N ASP A 74 0.03 6.11 2.97
CA ASP A 74 -0.84 5.11 3.60
C ASP A 74 -0.11 3.80 3.88
N THR A 75 0.77 3.38 2.97
CA THR A 75 1.67 2.23 3.19
C THR A 75 2.60 2.47 4.38
N LYS A 76 3.13 3.69 4.55
CA LYS A 76 3.98 4.04 5.71
C LYS A 76 3.18 4.00 7.01
N ASN A 77 1.98 4.59 7.00
CA ASN A 77 1.07 4.56 8.13
C ASN A 77 0.77 3.14 8.61
N TYR A 78 0.47 2.23 7.66
CA TYR A 78 0.27 0.81 7.99
C TYR A 78 1.56 0.13 8.45
N HIS A 79 2.69 0.41 7.81
CA HIS A 79 4.00 -0.13 8.19
C HIS A 79 4.37 0.23 9.64
N ASP A 80 4.26 1.50 9.99
CA ASP A 80 4.55 2.01 11.33
C ASP A 80 3.58 1.42 12.37
N ALA A 81 2.29 1.33 12.01
CA ALA A 81 1.28 0.71 12.86
C ALA A 81 1.54 -0.80 13.09
N SER A 82 1.89 -1.54 12.03
CA SER A 82 2.16 -2.98 12.07
C SER A 82 3.43 -3.30 12.87
N ASN A 83 4.46 -2.46 12.77
CA ASN A 83 5.68 -2.58 13.57
C ASN A 83 5.46 -2.21 15.05
N ASN A 84 4.40 -1.46 15.36
CA ASN A 84 4.06 -1.10 16.72
C ASN A 84 3.30 -2.24 17.41
N LYS A 85 4.01 -3.04 18.20
CA LYS A 85 3.45 -4.16 18.98
C LYS A 85 2.37 -3.74 19.99
N CYS A 86 2.27 -2.46 20.31
CA CYS A 86 1.27 -1.90 21.22
C CYS A 86 0.27 -1.01 20.46
N TRP A 87 0.07 -1.25 19.16
CA TRP A 87 -0.86 -0.47 18.36
C TRP A 87 -2.30 -0.58 18.90
N THR A 88 -2.99 0.56 18.97
CA THR A 88 -4.37 0.66 19.46
C THR A 88 -5.23 1.48 18.51
N CYS A 89 -6.56 1.39 18.63
CA CYS A 89 -7.51 2.20 17.86
C CYS A 89 -7.18 3.70 17.87
N SER A 90 -6.67 4.22 18.99
CA SER A 90 -6.31 5.64 19.12
C SER A 90 -5.14 6.09 18.24
N LEU A 91 -4.33 5.14 17.76
CA LEU A 91 -3.19 5.35 16.87
C LEU A 91 -3.57 5.18 15.39
N TRP A 92 -4.86 5.08 15.07
CA TRP A 92 -5.32 5.02 13.68
C TRP A 92 -5.23 6.40 13.03
N PRO A 93 -4.56 6.55 11.87
CA PRO A 93 -4.10 7.85 11.39
C PRO A 93 -5.14 8.65 10.60
N TYR A 94 -6.27 8.06 10.22
CA TYR A 94 -7.23 8.68 9.32
C TYR A 94 -8.27 9.52 10.08
N GLN A 95 -9.17 8.85 10.80
CA GLN A 95 -10.16 9.49 11.66
C GLN A 95 -10.00 9.01 13.09
N LYS A 96 -10.35 9.89 14.03
CA LYS A 96 -10.32 9.56 15.45
C LYS A 96 -11.32 8.43 15.72
N ILE A 97 -10.79 7.26 16.04
CA ILE A 97 -11.56 6.08 16.43
C ILE A 97 -11.11 5.61 17.80
N THR A 98 -12.03 5.05 18.55
CA THR A 98 -11.83 4.53 19.90
C THR A 98 -12.10 3.03 19.93
N CYS A 99 -11.83 2.42 21.07
CA CYS A 99 -12.19 1.02 21.31
C CYS A 99 -13.70 0.80 21.42
N ASN A 100 -14.49 1.86 21.64
CA ASN A 100 -15.94 1.77 21.75
C ASN A 100 -16.61 1.71 20.36
N ASP A 101 -16.02 2.34 19.36
CA ASP A 101 -16.55 2.33 17.99
C ASP A 101 -16.58 0.92 17.41
N ASP A 102 -17.64 0.59 16.68
CA ASP A 102 -17.86 -0.74 16.12
C ASP A 102 -16.79 -1.14 15.12
N GLU A 103 -16.56 -2.44 15.03
CA GLU A 103 -15.72 -3.02 13.98
C GLU A 103 -16.47 -3.02 12.65
N GLU A 104 -15.74 -2.89 11.55
CA GLU A 104 -16.32 -3.11 10.24
C GLU A 104 -16.86 -4.55 10.12
N ILE A 105 -18.11 -4.68 9.68
CA ILE A 105 -18.75 -5.99 9.52
C ILE A 105 -18.00 -6.86 8.51
N SER A 106 -17.87 -8.15 8.80
CA SER A 106 -17.05 -9.09 8.01
C SER A 106 -17.42 -9.16 6.53
N SER A 107 -18.71 -8.95 6.18
CA SER A 107 -19.16 -8.95 4.79
C SER A 107 -18.55 -7.84 3.95
N LEU A 108 -18.18 -6.70 4.56
CA LEU A 108 -17.53 -5.58 3.88
C LEU A 108 -16.00 -5.79 3.73
N LYS A 109 -15.41 -6.72 4.50
CA LYS A 109 -13.98 -7.08 4.39
C LYS A 109 -13.62 -7.84 3.13
N ALA A 110 -14.60 -8.52 2.51
CA ALA A 110 -14.37 -9.44 1.39
C ALA A 110 -13.91 -8.76 0.08
N SER A 111 -13.94 -7.43 -0.02
CA SER A 111 -13.61 -6.68 -1.24
C SER A 111 -12.13 -6.29 -1.35
N SER A 112 -11.19 -7.07 -0.81
CA SER A 112 -9.74 -6.80 -0.87
C SER A 112 -9.02 -7.42 -2.08
N GLY A 113 -9.78 -7.95 -3.05
CA GLY A 113 -9.28 -8.83 -4.10
C GLY A 113 -8.27 -8.19 -5.07
N CYS A 114 -7.28 -8.99 -5.46
CA CYS A 114 -6.32 -8.67 -6.52
C CYS A 114 -7.01 -8.39 -7.86
N SER A 115 -6.32 -7.67 -8.75
CA SER A 115 -6.78 -7.37 -10.11
C SER A 115 -7.28 -8.58 -10.90
N ARG A 116 -6.82 -9.80 -10.56
CA ARG A 116 -7.22 -11.06 -11.20
C ARG A 116 -8.52 -11.65 -10.65
N SER A 117 -8.89 -11.38 -9.40
CA SER A 117 -10.12 -11.88 -8.79
C SER A 117 -10.49 -11.06 -7.55
N SER A 118 -11.74 -10.60 -7.51
CA SER A 118 -12.33 -9.93 -6.33
C SER A 118 -12.38 -10.82 -5.08
N THR A 119 -12.31 -12.15 -5.25
CA THR A 119 -12.32 -13.14 -4.16
C THR A 119 -10.94 -13.69 -3.83
N CYS A 120 -9.88 -13.12 -4.41
CA CYS A 120 -8.50 -13.58 -4.15
C CYS A 120 -8.12 -13.37 -2.67
N GLN A 121 -7.84 -14.46 -1.96
CA GLN A 121 -7.40 -14.44 -0.55
C GLN A 121 -5.88 -14.31 -0.37
N GLY A 122 -5.15 -13.94 -1.44
CA GLY A 122 -3.68 -13.84 -1.43
C GLY A 122 -3.00 -15.00 -2.16
N CYS A 123 -3.11 -15.04 -3.49
CA CYS A 123 -2.31 -15.95 -4.30
C CYS A 123 -0.83 -15.53 -4.30
N SER A 124 0.06 -16.37 -4.84
CA SER A 124 1.48 -16.01 -4.99
C SER A 124 1.66 -14.69 -5.76
N THR A 125 0.75 -14.43 -6.71
CA THR A 125 0.62 -13.15 -7.42
C THR A 125 -0.16 -12.09 -6.62
N CYS A 126 -0.08 -12.09 -5.29
CA CYS A 126 -0.59 -11.01 -4.44
C CYS A 126 0.40 -10.62 -3.35
N TYR A 127 1.46 -11.40 -3.19
CA TYR A 127 2.37 -11.29 -2.07
C TYR A 127 3.55 -10.40 -2.48
N CYS A 128 3.62 -9.22 -1.87
CA CYS A 128 4.79 -8.37 -2.04
C CYS A 128 5.80 -8.76 -0.97
N GLU A 129 6.93 -9.35 -1.38
CA GLU A 129 8.13 -9.53 -0.53
C GLU A 129 8.82 -8.20 -0.17
N GLY A 130 8.19 -7.08 -0.53
CA GLY A 130 8.62 -5.74 -0.24
C GLY A 130 9.36 -5.10 -1.41
N CYS A 131 8.97 -3.87 -1.71
CA CYS A 131 9.57 -3.03 -2.74
C CYS A 131 10.00 -1.71 -2.12
N ILE A 132 10.64 -0.82 -2.90
CA ILE A 132 11.02 0.50 -2.42
C ILE A 132 9.83 1.34 -1.94
N LYS A 133 8.59 0.97 -2.30
CA LYS A 133 7.39 1.62 -1.79
C LYS A 133 6.93 1.09 -0.42
N CYS A 134 7.28 -0.15 -0.08
CA CYS A 134 6.99 -0.79 1.21
C CYS A 134 8.11 -0.63 2.23
N HIS A 135 9.33 -0.38 1.76
CA HIS A 135 10.50 -0.11 2.57
C HIS A 135 10.83 1.38 2.58
N PHE A 136 11.33 1.86 3.72
CA PHE A 136 11.51 3.27 3.98
C PHE A 136 12.92 3.52 4.48
N GLU A 137 13.66 4.41 3.80
CA GLU A 137 15.07 4.71 4.12
C GLU A 137 15.22 5.32 5.51
N ASP A 138 14.17 6.01 5.99
CA ASP A 138 14.08 6.61 7.32
C ASP A 138 13.58 5.62 8.40
N CYS A 139 13.29 4.37 8.05
CA CYS A 139 12.83 3.36 9.00
C CYS A 139 13.98 2.49 9.52
N ASN A 140 13.98 2.27 10.83
CA ASN A 140 14.96 1.45 11.54
C ASN A 140 14.46 0.03 11.84
N CYS A 141 13.45 -0.49 11.14
CA CYS A 141 13.12 -1.91 11.27
C CYS A 141 14.13 -2.79 10.51
N GLN A 142 14.28 -4.05 10.93
CA GLN A 142 15.25 -4.96 10.33
C GLN A 142 14.95 -5.19 8.84
N GLU A 143 13.69 -5.45 8.49
CA GLU A 143 13.25 -5.63 7.11
C GLU A 143 13.62 -4.45 6.20
N CYS A 144 13.37 -3.21 6.64
CA CYS A 144 13.78 -2.02 5.88
C CYS A 144 15.29 -1.95 5.73
N ARG A 145 16.06 -2.16 6.80
CA ARG A 145 17.54 -2.15 6.71
C ARG A 145 18.06 -3.20 5.75
N ASP A 146 17.58 -4.43 5.88
CA ASP A 146 18.03 -5.54 5.04
C ASP A 146 17.67 -5.31 3.58
N PHE A 147 16.47 -4.80 3.31
CA PHE A 147 16.11 -4.37 1.97
C PHE A 147 17.04 -3.26 1.46
N MET A 148 17.31 -2.23 2.25
CA MET A 148 18.18 -1.13 1.80
C MET A 148 19.64 -1.56 1.59
N LEU A 149 20.13 -2.56 2.32
CA LEU A 149 21.51 -3.06 2.24
C LEU A 149 21.71 -4.13 1.17
N TYR A 150 20.73 -5.01 0.98
CA TYR A 150 20.87 -6.23 0.18
C TYR A 150 19.91 -6.34 -1.00
N ALA A 151 18.99 -5.38 -1.20
CA ALA A 151 18.16 -5.36 -2.39
C ALA A 151 19.08 -5.41 -3.62
N LYS A 152 18.90 -6.45 -4.43
CA LYS A 152 19.58 -6.53 -5.72
C LYS A 152 19.03 -5.40 -6.60
N PRO A 153 19.89 -4.74 -7.40
CA PRO A 153 19.47 -3.81 -8.44
C PRO A 153 18.47 -4.47 -9.40
#